data_AF-A0A9Q4DGR1-F1
#
_entry.id   AF-A0A9Q4DGR1-F1
#
_cell.length_a   1.000
_cell.length_b   1.000
_cell.length_c   1.000
_cell.angle_alpha   90.00
_cell.angle_beta   90.00
_cell.angle_gamma   90.00
#
_symmetry.space_group_name_H-M   'P 1'
#
loop_
_entity.id
_entity.type
_entity.pdbx_description
1 polymer ?
#
loop_
_entity_poly.entity_id
_entity_poly.type
_entity_poly.pdbx_seq_one_letter_code
_entity_poly.pdbx_strand_id
1 'polypeptide(L)' 'MSIYTIDELKLKIRMLDERIETAQSQVSFNGRSVSYQVVELTKQRERYQTMLDELLAQSGQRTKQHRIKYARFI' A
#
# COMPACT_ATOMS: atom_id res chain seq x y z
N MET A 1 -14.50 1.46 -7.50
CA MET A 1 -14.49 1.94 -6.10
C MET A 1 -13.35 1.24 -5.40
N SER A 2 -12.29 1.95 -4.99
CA SER A 2 -11.35 1.32 -4.07
C SER A 2 -12.07 1.14 -2.73
N ILE A 3 -11.95 -0.05 -2.17
CA ILE A 3 -12.59 -0.42 -0.90
C ILE A 3 -11.94 0.34 0.28
N TYR A 4 -10.74 0.88 0.07
CA TYR A 4 -9.97 1.62 1.07
C TYR A 4 -9.56 3.00 0.55
N THR A 5 -9.55 3.97 1.46
CA THR A 5 -8.98 5.31 1.25
C THR A 5 -7.45 5.29 1.37
N ILE A 6 -6.79 6.34 0.86
CA ILE A 6 -5.32 6.47 0.90
C ILE A 6 -4.80 6.42 2.34
N ASP A 7 -5.48 7.05 3.29
CA ASP A 7 -5.05 7.10 4.69
C ASP A 7 -5.25 5.75 5.39
N GLU A 8 -6.33 5.02 5.08
CA GLU A 8 -6.55 3.66 5.58
C GLU A 8 -5.49 2.68 5.04
N LEU A 9 -5.08 2.81 3.77
CA LEU A 9 -4.02 1.99 3.19
C LEU A 9 -2.67 2.26 3.89
N LYS A 10 -2.33 3.53 4.13
CA LYS A 10 -1.12 3.89 4.89
C LYS A 10 -1.14 3.33 6.31
N LEU A 11 -2.27 3.40 6.99
CA LEU A 11 -2.41 2.88 8.36
C LEU A 11 -2.28 1.34 8.38
N LYS A 12 -2.89 0.65 7.41
CA LYS A 12 -2.73 -0.80 7.25
C LYS A 12 -1.30 -1.22 6.93
N ILE A 13 -0.59 -0.48 6.08
CA ILE A 13 0.83 -0.75 5.77
C ILE A 13 1.68 -0.62 7.04
N ARG A 14 1.49 0.44 7.85
CA ARG A 14 2.21 0.58 9.13
C ARG A 14 1.93 -0.56 10.10
N MET A 15 0.66 -0.94 10.27
CA MET A 15 0.31 -2.07 11.14
C MET A 15 0.89 -3.41 10.64
N LEU A 16 1.01 -3.59 9.32
CA LEU A 16 1.67 -4.76 8.75
C LEU A 16 3.18 -4.73 8.97
N ASP A 17 3.80 -3.56 8.87
CA ASP A 17 5.24 -3.39 9.15
C ASP A 17 5.57 -3.72 10.61
N GLU A 18 4.79 -3.21 11.57
CA GLU A 18 4.94 -3.55 12.99
C GLU A 18 4.74 -5.06 13.25
N ARG A 19 3.80 -5.69 12.55
CA ARG A 19 3.58 -7.15 12.63
C ARG A 19 4.70 -7.97 12.00
N ILE A 20 5.31 -7.47 10.92
CA ILE A 20 6.47 -8.11 10.30
C ILE A 20 7.68 -8.01 11.22
N GLU A 21 7.93 -6.85 11.83
CA GLU A 21 9.05 -6.62 12.74
C GLU A 21 8.95 -7.50 14.00
N THR A 22 7.76 -7.59 14.58
CA THR A 22 7.49 -8.49 15.72
C THR A 22 7.61 -9.96 15.34
N ALA A 23 7.09 -10.38 14.18
CA ALA A 23 7.25 -11.75 13.70
C ALA A 23 8.72 -12.08 13.39
N GLN A 24 9.47 -11.16 12.76
CA GLN A 24 10.91 -11.32 12.51
C GLN A 24 11.71 -11.43 13.80
N SER A 25 11.35 -10.67 14.83
CA SER A 25 11.96 -10.78 16.17
C SER A 25 11.73 -12.17 16.79
N GLN A 26 10.58 -12.80 16.51
CA GLN A 26 10.26 -14.17 16.93
C GLN A 26 10.95 -15.26 16.07
N VAL A 27 11.44 -14.95 14.86
CA VAL A 27 12.20 -15.90 14.00
C VAL A 27 13.47 -16.38 14.69
N SER A 28 14.05 -15.58 15.58
CA SER A 28 15.23 -15.95 16.39
C SER A 28 15.01 -17.19 17.27
N PHE A 29 13.75 -17.57 17.56
CA PHE A 29 13.42 -18.62 18.52
C PHE A 29 12.77 -19.88 17.91
N ASN A 30 12.09 -19.80 16.75
CA ASN A 30 11.26 -20.90 16.20
C ASN A 30 11.32 -21.03 14.65
N GLY A 31 12.53 -21.16 14.10
CA GLY A 31 12.93 -20.95 12.69
C GLY A 31 12.26 -21.70 11.52
N ARG A 32 11.02 -22.21 11.60
CA ARG A 32 10.30 -22.75 10.41
C ARG A 32 8.88 -22.21 10.23
N SER A 33 8.06 -22.18 11.28
CA SER A 33 6.66 -21.74 11.17
C SER A 33 6.51 -20.22 11.01
N VAL A 34 7.46 -19.47 11.56
CA VAL A 34 7.46 -18.00 11.53
C VAL A 34 7.87 -17.45 10.16
N SER A 35 8.72 -18.17 9.41
CA SER A 35 9.17 -17.76 8.08
C SER A 35 8.01 -17.68 7.08
N TYR A 36 7.10 -18.66 7.08
CA TYR A 36 5.90 -18.62 6.23
C TYR A 36 4.97 -17.45 6.59
N GLN A 37 4.79 -17.18 7.88
CA GLN A 37 3.97 -16.06 8.35
C GLN A 37 4.55 -14.71 7.92
N VAL A 38 5.86 -14.52 8.04
CA VAL A 38 6.55 -13.31 7.56
C VAL A 38 6.37 -13.15 6.05
N VAL A 39 6.50 -14.22 5.27
CA VAL A 39 6.32 -14.18 3.81
C VAL A 39 4.88 -13.82 3.40
N GLU A 40 3.87 -14.33 4.12
CA GLU A 40 2.48 -13.97 3.82
C GLU A 40 2.17 -12.52 4.22
N LEU A 41 2.71 -12.04 5.34
CA LEU A 41 2.57 -10.64 5.76
C LEU A 41 3.26 -9.68 4.78
N THR A 42 4.46 -10.00 4.28
CA THR A 42 5.15 -9.18 3.28
C THR A 42 4.40 -9.14 1.96
N LYS A 43 3.85 -10.27 1.48
CA LYS A 43 2.98 -10.29 0.29
C LYS A 43 1.74 -9.42 0.48
N GLN A 44 1.13 -9.40 1.67
CA GLN A 44 -0.02 -8.53 1.94
C GLN A 44 0.39 -7.06 1.91
N ARG A 45 1.55 -6.72 2.50
CA ARG A 45 2.11 -5.38 2.46
C ARG A 45 2.35 -4.89 1.03
N GLU A 46 2.99 -5.71 0.19
CA GLU A 46 3.25 -5.38 -1.21
C GLU A 46 1.96 -5.08 -1.98
N ARG A 47 0.90 -5.90 -1.80
CA ARG A 47 -0.41 -5.64 -2.43
C ARG A 47 -1.00 -4.30 -2.02
N TYR A 48 -0.95 -3.97 -0.72
CA TYR A 48 -1.46 -2.68 -0.25
C TYR A 48 -0.62 -1.50 -0.75
N GLN A 49 0.70 -1.69 -0.90
CA GLN A 49 1.58 -0.69 -1.50
C GLN A 49 1.23 -0.46 -2.97
N THR A 50 1.05 -1.52 -3.76
CA THR A 50 0.62 -1.39 -5.17
C THR A 50 -0.73 -0.67 -5.29
N MET A 51 -1.70 -1.01 -4.44
CA MET A 51 -3.00 -0.32 -4.43
C MET A 51 -2.88 1.16 -4.05
N LEU A 52 -1.97 1.50 -3.12
CA LEU A 52 -1.69 2.89 -2.75
C LEU A 52 -1.07 3.66 -3.92
N ASP A 53 -0.10 3.06 -4.61
CA ASP A 53 0.58 3.66 -5.75
C ASP A 53 -0.39 3.87 -6.93
N GLU A 54 -1.29 2.92 -7.19
CA GLU A 54 -2.35 3.04 -8.19
C GLU A 54 -3.34 4.18 -7.85
N LEU A 55 -3.72 4.32 -6.58
CA LEU A 55 -4.60 5.41 -6.15
C LEU A 55 -3.94 6.77 -6.22
N LEU A 56 -2.65 6.86 -5.88
CA LEU A 56 -1.86 8.08 -6.06
C LEU A 56 -1.71 8.43 -7.54
N ALA A 57 -1.46 7.45 -8.40
CA ALA A 57 -1.38 7.63 -9.85
C ALA A 57 -2.73 8.09 -10.45
N GLN A 58 -3.85 7.50 -10.02
CA GLN A 58 -5.19 7.93 -10.43
C GLN A 58 -5.53 9.34 -9.94
N SER A 59 -5.15 9.69 -8.70
CA SER A 59 -5.32 11.06 -8.17
C SER A 59 -4.47 12.07 -8.95
N GLY A 60 -3.23 11.71 -9.29
CA GLY A 60 -2.34 12.50 -10.15
C GLY A 60 -2.86 12.65 -11.58
N GLN A 61 -3.51 11.63 -12.14
CA GLN A 61 -4.15 11.72 -13.45
C GLN A 61 -5.43 12.58 -13.42
N ARG A 62 -6.25 12.51 -12.35
CA ARG A 62 -7.42 13.39 -12.20
C ARG A 62 -7.04 14.87 -12.14
N THR A 63 -5.94 15.22 -11.47
CA THR A 63 -5.45 16.61 -11.44
C THR A 63 -4.96 17.09 -12.81
N LYS A 64 -4.32 16.23 -13.61
CA LYS A 64 -3.91 16.56 -15.00
C LYS A 64 -5.11 16.69 -15.96
N GLN A 65 -6.12 15.81 -15.86
CA GLN A 65 -7.34 15.93 -16.68
C GLN A 65 -8.11 17.23 -16.38
N HIS A 66 -8.15 17.66 -15.12
CA HIS A 66 -8.80 18.92 -14.74
C HIS A 66 -8.13 20.19 -15.27
N ARG A 67 -6.86 20.13 -15.72
CA ARG A 67 -6.16 21.29 -16.31
C ARG A 67 -6.43 21.49 -17.80
N ILE A 68 -7.11 20.56 -18.47
CA ILE A 68 -7.53 20.73 -19.87
C ILE A 68 -8.95 21.31 -19.88
N LYS A 69 -9.08 22.57 -19.45
CA LYS A 69 -10.31 23.37 -19.68
C LYS A 69 -9.97 24.59 -20.52
N TYR A 70 -10.25 24.44 -21.83
CA TYR A 70 -10.52 25.45 -22.85
C TYR A 70 -9.64 26.71 -22.90
N ALA A 71 -8.50 26.62 -23.58
CA ALA A 71 -8.06 27.71 -24.44
C ALA A 71 -8.70 27.49 -25.83
N ARG A 72 -10.00 27.78 -25.94
CA ARG A 72 -10.65 27.87 -27.26
C ARG A 72 -10.42 29.29 -27.77
N PHE A 73 -9.64 29.38 -28.83
CA PHE A 73 -9.35 30.56 -29.64
C PHE A 73 -10.56 31.47 -29.84
N ILE A 74 -10.40 32.76 -29.52
CA ILE A 74 -10.97 33.93 -30.22
C ILE A 74 -9.92 35.04 -30.17
#